data_AF-A0A7K4H8J0-F1
#
_entry.id   AF-A0A7K4H8J0-F1
#
_cell.length_a   1.000
_cell.length_b   1.000
_cell.length_c   1.000
_cell.angle_alpha   90.00
_cell.angle_beta   90.00
_cell.angle_gamma   90.00
#
_symmetry.space_group_name_H-M   'P 1'
#
loop_
_entity.id
_entity.type
_entity.pdbx_description
1 polymer ?
#
loop_
_entity_poly.entity_id
_entity_poly.type
_entity_poly.pdbx_seq_one_letter_code
_entity_poly.pdbx_strand_id
1 'polypeptide(L)'
;MTEIGFTPLTSQLGVPGTSYRLQLGLINEKWAVRMLKGKNIIDSYVFKDEDVEGDFPNQNLIVGWVLRTVAIPNINPHQVMKTTQALVKQALQKREERKVKAPISETKEVELEKVPESELKRPKVQGWVKTEGTKTQEELEEERRQAFKARVAARKTDAQTSGSTLKTTRQLPSIPKEGAEVKESVSKEGEFCPYCGKDLGFRFCPFCGKPLPHD
;
A
#
# COMPACT_ATOMS: atom_id res chain seq x y z
N MET A 1 11.04 23.77 12.51
CA MET A 1 9.94 24.40 11.76
C MET A 1 8.75 23.47 11.89
N THR A 2 7.65 23.90 12.50
CA THR A 2 6.45 23.06 12.61
C THR A 2 5.79 23.00 11.25
N GLU A 3 5.85 21.82 10.62
CA GLU A 3 5.26 21.62 9.31
C GLU A 3 3.76 21.96 9.32
N ILE A 4 3.43 22.97 8.53
CA ILE A 4 2.06 23.42 8.22
C ILE A 4 1.42 22.30 7.39
N GLY A 5 0.26 21.81 7.81
CA GLY A 5 -0.47 20.74 7.09
C GLY A 5 -0.51 19.36 7.76
N PHE A 6 -0.05 19.22 9.01
CA PHE A 6 -0.21 17.96 9.74
C PHE A 6 -1.67 17.69 10.09
N THR A 7 -2.23 16.66 9.47
CA THR A 7 -3.56 16.14 9.77
C THR A 7 -3.44 15.00 10.78
N PRO A 8 -3.81 15.21 12.06
CA PRO A 8 -3.70 14.16 13.06
C PRO A 8 -4.67 13.02 12.74
N LEU A 9 -4.14 11.80 12.74
CA LEU A 9 -4.95 10.58 12.72
C LEU A 9 -5.16 10.09 14.15
N THR A 10 -4.13 10.09 14.99
CA THR A 10 -4.24 9.58 16.35
C THR A 10 -4.43 10.69 17.38
N SER A 11 -4.87 10.30 18.58
CA SER A 11 -4.72 11.15 19.76
C SER A 11 -3.24 11.24 20.15
N GLN A 12 -2.92 12.22 21.00
CA GLN A 12 -1.59 12.34 21.58
C GLN A 12 -1.42 11.30 22.69
N LEU A 13 -0.46 10.39 22.55
CA LEU A 13 -0.19 9.36 23.55
C LEU A 13 1.14 9.65 24.25
N GLY A 14 1.14 9.67 25.58
CA GLY A 14 2.35 9.87 26.38
C GLY A 14 3.25 8.63 26.35
N VAL A 15 4.55 8.83 26.28
CA VAL A 15 5.54 7.76 26.44
C VAL A 15 5.76 7.52 27.94
N PRO A 16 5.48 6.32 28.47
CA PRO A 16 5.62 6.03 29.90
C PRO A 16 7.01 6.37 30.44
N GLY A 17 7.04 7.02 31.61
CA GLY A 17 8.28 7.45 32.25
C GLY A 17 8.90 8.73 31.67
N THR A 18 8.20 9.41 30.74
CA THR A 18 8.71 10.66 30.14
C THR A 18 7.62 11.72 30.04
N SER A 19 8.02 12.98 29.86
CA SER A 19 7.11 14.10 29.57
C SER A 19 6.71 14.20 28.09
N TYR A 20 7.15 13.25 27.26
CA TYR A 20 7.01 13.31 25.81
C TYR A 20 5.73 12.61 25.39
N ARG A 21 5.11 13.15 24.35
CA ARG A 21 3.91 12.62 23.72
C ARG A 21 4.18 12.41 22.24
N LEU A 22 3.63 11.33 21.70
CA LEU A 22 3.72 10.97 20.30
C LEU A 22 2.34 11.11 19.67
N GLN A 23 2.34 11.55 18.42
CA GLN A 23 1.15 11.66 17.61
C GLN A 23 1.47 11.24 16.18
N LEU A 24 0.62 10.39 15.60
CA LEU A 24 0.69 9.99 14.20
C LEU A 24 -0.34 10.76 13.38
N GLY A 25 0.05 11.10 12.16
CA GLY A 25 -0.81 11.80 11.23
C GLY A 25 -0.30 11.69 9.80
N LEU A 26 -0.87 12.52 8.96
CA LEU A 26 -0.49 12.64 7.56
C LEU A 26 -0.02 14.07 7.27
N ILE A 27 1.02 14.19 6.47
CA ILE A 27 1.50 15.45 5.88
C ILE A 27 1.62 15.20 4.39
N ASN A 28 0.87 15.96 3.57
CA ASN A 28 0.82 15.77 2.12
C ASN A 28 0.54 14.30 1.74
N GLU A 29 -0.43 13.68 2.42
CA GLU A 29 -0.82 12.26 2.27
C GLU A 29 0.24 11.22 2.67
N LYS A 30 1.44 11.66 3.06
CA LYS A 30 2.49 10.78 3.59
C LYS A 30 2.38 10.64 5.10
N TRP A 31 2.75 9.47 5.60
CA TRP A 31 2.79 9.21 7.04
C TRP A 31 3.79 10.14 7.71
N ALA A 32 3.38 10.70 8.85
CA ALA A 32 4.23 11.54 9.67
C ALA A 32 4.05 11.22 11.15
N VAL A 33 5.16 11.20 11.89
CA VAL A 33 5.17 11.17 13.36
C VAL A 33 5.54 12.55 13.86
N ARG A 34 4.83 13.01 14.89
CA ARG A 34 5.14 14.24 15.60
C ARG A 34 5.41 13.92 17.07
N MET A 35 6.44 14.53 17.61
CA MET A 35 6.77 14.46 19.02
C MET A 35 6.52 15.79 19.70
N LEU A 36 5.82 15.74 20.83
CA LEU A 36 5.42 16.90 21.63
C LEU A 36 5.97 16.78 23.05
N LYS A 37 6.30 17.92 23.66
CA LYS A 37 6.59 18.04 25.10
C LYS A 37 5.76 19.20 25.65
N GLY A 38 4.77 18.85 26.47
CA GLY A 38 3.74 19.80 26.88
C GLY A 38 2.95 20.30 25.66
N LYS A 39 2.97 21.61 25.42
CA LYS A 39 2.32 22.26 24.26
C LYS A 39 3.25 22.46 23.06
N ASN A 40 4.54 22.23 23.24
CA ASN A 40 5.54 22.50 22.21
C ASN A 40 5.77 21.26 21.35
N ILE A 41 5.82 21.47 20.04
CA ILE A 41 6.25 20.45 19.09
C ILE A 41 7.77 20.49 19.06
N ILE A 42 8.39 19.36 19.41
CA ILE A 42 9.85 19.25 19.43
C ILE A 42 10.34 18.99 18.02
N ASP A 43 9.77 17.97 17.40
CA ASP A 43 10.21 17.51 16.09
C ASP A 43 9.08 16.77 15.36
N SER A 44 9.21 16.68 14.05
CA SER A 44 8.33 15.92 13.18
C SER A 44 9.13 15.21 12.10
N TYR A 45 8.73 13.98 11.79
CA TYR A 45 9.35 13.17 10.76
C TYR A 45 8.32 12.67 9.78
N VAL A 46 8.57 12.94 8.49
CA VAL A 46 7.77 12.45 7.37
C VAL A 46 8.45 11.22 6.81
N PHE A 47 7.73 10.10 6.78
CA PHE A 47 8.21 8.85 6.21
C PHE A 47 8.22 8.93 4.69
N LYS A 48 9.27 8.41 4.08
CA LYS A 48 9.33 8.22 2.63
C LYS A 48 8.53 6.98 2.25
N ASP A 49 8.17 6.89 0.99
CA ASP A 49 7.37 5.76 0.48
C ASP A 49 8.14 4.43 0.59
N GLU A 50 9.49 4.47 0.59
CA GLU A 50 10.38 3.32 0.83
C GLU A 50 10.32 2.79 2.28
N ASP A 51 10.00 3.66 3.24
CA ASP A 51 9.93 3.31 4.67
C ASP A 51 8.57 2.70 5.05
N VAL A 52 7.63 2.66 4.10
CA VAL A 52 6.26 2.18 4.27
C VAL A 52 6.15 0.78 3.69
N GLU A 53 6.06 -0.21 4.56
CA GLU A 53 5.84 -1.60 4.17
C GLU A 53 4.33 -1.88 4.22
N GLY A 54 3.70 -1.91 3.03
CA GLY A 54 2.25 -2.08 2.90
C GLY A 54 1.49 -0.78 3.18
N ASP A 55 0.63 -0.80 4.20
CA ASP A 55 -0.30 0.31 4.51
C ASP A 55 0.18 1.23 5.64
N PHE A 56 1.29 0.89 6.29
CA PHE A 56 1.78 1.55 7.50
C PHE A 56 3.32 1.60 7.55
N PRO A 57 3.94 2.70 8.03
CA PRO A 57 5.39 2.82 8.16
C PRO A 57 5.97 1.79 9.13
N ASN A 58 7.20 1.33 8.86
CA ASN A 58 7.86 0.37 9.72
C ASN A 58 7.93 0.89 11.18
N GLN A 59 7.35 0.12 12.12
CA GLN A 59 7.27 0.52 13.53
C GLN A 59 8.65 0.70 14.16
N ASN A 60 9.64 -0.09 13.73
CA ASN A 60 11.00 0.00 14.22
C ASN A 60 11.66 1.32 13.80
N LEU A 61 11.32 1.87 12.62
CA LEU A 61 11.80 3.18 12.18
C LEU A 61 11.22 4.30 13.04
N ILE A 62 9.92 4.22 13.39
CA ILE A 62 9.30 5.18 14.31
C ILE A 62 10.01 5.15 15.66
N VAL A 63 10.19 3.96 16.24
CA VAL A 63 10.87 3.81 17.53
C VAL A 63 12.31 4.33 17.45
N GLY A 64 13.06 3.96 16.41
CA GLY A 64 14.43 4.43 16.21
C GLY A 64 14.53 5.95 16.00
N TRP A 65 13.57 6.56 15.31
CA TRP A 65 13.48 8.02 15.22
C TRP A 65 13.23 8.64 16.60
N VAL A 66 12.24 8.16 17.36
CA VAL A 66 11.96 8.67 18.71
C VAL A 66 13.18 8.58 19.61
N LEU A 67 13.89 7.46 19.61
CA LEU A 67 15.09 7.28 20.43
C LEU A 67 16.23 8.23 20.03
N ARG A 68 16.35 8.59 18.75
CA ARG A 68 17.36 9.56 18.27
C ARG A 68 16.97 11.01 18.60
N THR A 69 15.68 11.34 18.51
CA THR A 69 15.20 12.72 18.74
C THR A 69 15.08 13.03 20.23
N VAL A 70 14.81 12.03 21.07
CA VAL A 70 14.69 12.20 22.52
C VAL A 70 16.10 12.18 23.14
N ALA A 71 16.61 13.34 23.51
CA ALA A 71 17.85 13.48 24.30
C ALA A 71 17.65 13.08 25.78
N ILE A 72 17.09 11.90 26.05
CA ILE A 72 16.95 11.36 27.42
C ILE A 72 17.87 10.15 27.57
N PRO A 73 18.87 10.20 28.46
CA PRO A 73 19.58 8.98 28.85
C PRO A 73 18.59 8.03 29.56
N ASN A 74 18.56 6.76 29.15
CA ASN A 74 17.76 5.68 29.75
C ASN A 74 16.25 5.62 29.44
N ILE A 75 15.80 6.11 28.28
CA ILE A 75 14.45 5.77 27.82
C ILE A 75 14.35 4.28 27.50
N ASN A 76 13.28 3.61 27.94
CA ASN A 76 13.07 2.19 27.67
C ASN A 76 12.46 1.99 26.25
N PRO A 77 13.17 1.35 25.30
CA PRO A 77 12.68 1.15 23.94
C PRO A 77 11.35 0.37 23.89
N HIS A 78 11.13 -0.57 24.81
CA HIS A 78 9.88 -1.34 24.85
C HIS A 78 8.67 -0.49 25.17
N GLN A 79 8.83 0.55 25.99
CA GLN A 79 7.72 1.46 26.31
C GLN A 79 7.36 2.33 25.12
N VAL A 80 8.38 2.84 24.41
CA VAL A 80 8.19 3.54 23.13
C VAL A 80 7.47 2.62 22.14
N MET A 81 7.93 1.38 21.99
CA MET A 81 7.33 0.41 21.09
C MET A 81 5.86 0.13 21.41
N LYS A 82 5.50 -0.07 22.70
CA LYS A 82 4.09 -0.25 23.12
C LYS A 82 3.22 0.96 22.76
N THR A 83 3.74 2.17 22.96
CA THR A 83 3.01 3.39 22.58
C THR A 83 2.85 3.51 21.07
N THR A 84 3.90 3.22 20.31
CA THR A 84 3.84 3.20 18.85
C THR A 84 2.79 2.20 18.37
N GLN A 85 2.80 0.96 18.89
CA GLN A 85 1.80 -0.07 18.55
C GLN A 85 0.36 0.36 18.85
N ALA A 86 0.13 1.01 20.00
CA ALA A 86 -1.19 1.54 20.34
C ALA A 86 -1.62 2.65 19.36
N LEU A 87 -0.70 3.55 19.00
CA LEU A 87 -0.94 4.60 18.01
C LEU A 87 -1.21 4.01 16.61
N VAL A 88 -0.47 2.98 16.18
CA VAL A 88 -0.70 2.29 14.91
C VAL A 88 -2.13 1.75 14.84
N LYS A 89 -2.56 1.02 15.88
CA LYS A 89 -3.91 0.45 15.94
C LYS A 89 -4.98 1.53 15.83
N GLN A 90 -4.82 2.64 16.56
CA GLN A 90 -5.74 3.78 16.46
C GLN A 90 -5.72 4.45 15.08
N ALA A 91 -4.55 4.56 14.46
CA ALA A 91 -4.40 5.18 13.15
C ALA A 91 -5.09 4.35 12.07
N LEU A 92 -4.93 3.02 12.11
CA LEU A 92 -5.59 2.10 11.18
C LEU A 92 -7.12 2.15 11.34
N GLN A 93 -7.63 2.04 12.57
CA GLN A 93 -9.07 2.15 12.85
C GLN A 93 -9.67 3.46 12.33
N LYS A 94 -9.03 4.59 12.61
CA LYS A 94 -9.53 5.90 12.14
C LYS A 94 -9.37 6.10 10.64
N ARG A 95 -8.38 5.47 10.01
CA ARG A 95 -8.20 5.50 8.56
C ARG A 95 -9.29 4.69 7.87
N GLU A 96 -9.63 3.51 8.40
CA GLU A 96 -10.75 2.69 7.94
C GLU A 96 -12.09 3.44 8.11
N GLU A 97 -12.33 4.02 9.29
CA GLU A 97 -13.53 4.83 9.51
C GLU A 97 -13.64 6.02 8.55
N ARG A 98 -12.52 6.68 8.23
CA ARG A 98 -12.50 7.77 7.24
C ARG A 98 -12.75 7.27 5.82
N LYS A 99 -12.20 6.10 5.45
CA LYS A 99 -12.48 5.46 4.15
C LYS A 99 -13.96 5.09 4.00
N VAL A 100 -14.60 4.63 5.07
CA VAL A 100 -16.04 4.29 5.09
C VAL A 100 -16.93 5.55 5.09
N LYS A 101 -16.47 6.65 5.71
CA LYS A 101 -17.24 7.91 5.79
C LYS A 101 -17.01 8.85 4.59
N ALA A 102 -15.97 8.65 3.80
CA ALA A 102 -15.78 9.31 2.51
C ALA A 102 -16.55 8.54 1.40
N PRO A 103 -17.18 9.23 0.45
CA PRO A 103 -18.59 9.52 0.41
C PRO A 103 -19.43 8.45 -0.32
N ILE A 104 -20.49 7.96 0.35
CA ILE A 104 -21.79 7.69 -0.29
C ILE A 104 -22.72 8.91 -0.08
N SER A 105 -22.22 9.99 0.53
CA SER A 105 -22.98 11.22 0.81
C SER A 105 -23.33 12.04 -0.45
N GLU A 106 -22.86 11.66 -1.64
CA GLU A 106 -23.33 12.21 -2.93
C GLU A 106 -24.45 11.39 -3.59
N THR A 107 -24.80 10.24 -3.04
CA THR A 107 -26.06 9.54 -3.37
C THR A 107 -26.90 9.43 -2.11
N LYS A 108 -27.20 10.58 -1.49
CA LYS A 108 -28.55 10.69 -0.95
C LYS A 108 -29.41 10.64 -2.20
N GLU A 109 -30.00 9.47 -2.48
CA GLU A 109 -31.14 9.39 -3.39
C GLU A 109 -32.12 10.42 -2.87
N VAL A 110 -32.05 11.62 -3.42
CA VAL A 110 -33.14 12.56 -3.37
C VAL A 110 -34.20 11.80 -4.14
N GLU A 111 -35.10 11.15 -3.41
CA GLU A 111 -36.42 10.82 -3.90
C GLU A 111 -36.96 12.15 -4.43
N LEU A 112 -36.71 12.40 -5.72
CA LEU A 112 -37.29 13.51 -6.45
C LEU A 112 -38.78 13.22 -6.39
N GLU A 113 -39.47 13.82 -5.42
CA GLU A 113 -40.92 13.89 -5.43
C GLU A 113 -41.31 14.33 -6.84
N LYS A 114 -42.07 13.48 -7.53
CA LYS A 114 -42.63 13.81 -8.84
C LYS A 114 -43.36 15.14 -8.69
N VAL A 115 -42.76 16.19 -9.25
CA VAL A 115 -43.43 17.48 -9.41
C VAL A 115 -44.77 17.19 -10.09
N PRO A 116 -45.91 17.50 -9.47
CA PRO A 116 -47.21 17.22 -10.06
C PRO A 116 -47.31 17.94 -11.41
N GLU A 117 -47.69 17.20 -12.45
CA GLU A 117 -47.71 17.62 -13.85
C GLU A 117 -48.64 18.83 -14.13
N SER A 118 -49.40 19.28 -13.13
CA SER A 118 -50.38 20.36 -13.19
C SER A 118 -49.80 21.78 -13.30
N GLU A 119 -48.50 22.00 -13.01
CA GLU A 119 -47.91 23.35 -13.03
C GLU A 119 -46.90 23.61 -14.17
N LEU A 120 -46.53 22.58 -14.94
CA LEU A 120 -45.70 22.74 -16.14
C LEU A 120 -46.56 23.22 -17.31
N LYS A 121 -46.94 24.49 -17.30
CA LYS A 121 -47.43 25.22 -18.48
C LYS A 121 -46.30 25.34 -19.50
N ARG A 122 -46.04 24.26 -20.24
CA ARG A 122 -45.23 24.35 -21.47
C ARG A 122 -46.03 25.16 -22.49
N PRO A 123 -45.51 26.29 -23.00
CA PRO A 123 -46.16 26.98 -24.10
C PRO A 123 -46.24 26.03 -25.29
N LYS A 124 -47.42 25.91 -25.92
CA LYS A 124 -47.62 25.17 -27.17
C LYS A 124 -46.71 25.78 -28.23
N VAL A 125 -45.60 25.11 -28.52
CA VAL A 125 -44.74 25.49 -29.64
C VAL A 125 -45.46 25.04 -30.92
N GLN A 126 -46.14 25.97 -31.58
CA GLN A 126 -46.53 25.82 -32.99
C GLN A 126 -45.29 26.06 -33.86
N GLY A 127 -44.47 25.03 -34.00
CA GLY A 127 -43.38 24.99 -34.97
C GLY A 127 -43.55 23.76 -35.86
N TRP A 128 -43.50 23.94 -37.18
CA TRP A 128 -43.43 22.85 -38.14
C TRP A 128 -42.14 22.05 -37.93
N VAL A 129 -42.19 21.06 -37.04
CA VAL A 129 -41.16 20.03 -36.94
C VAL A 129 -41.67 18.82 -37.70
N LYS A 130 -41.13 18.60 -38.91
CA LYS A 130 -41.26 17.32 -39.61
C LYS A 130 -40.56 16.26 -38.77
N THR A 131 -41.33 15.43 -38.06
CA THR A 131 -40.83 14.22 -37.41
C THR A 131 -40.80 13.09 -38.42
N GLU A 132 -39.73 12.99 -39.20
CA GLU A 132 -39.39 11.75 -39.87
C GLU A 132 -38.41 10.96 -38.98
N GLY A 133 -38.82 9.76 -38.57
CA GLY A 133 -37.88 8.72 -38.12
C GLY A 133 -37.63 8.58 -36.62
N THR A 134 -38.65 8.67 -35.75
CA THR A 134 -38.54 8.04 -34.41
C THR A 134 -38.64 6.52 -34.57
N LYS A 135 -37.51 5.83 -34.65
CA LYS A 135 -37.43 4.38 -34.53
C LYS A 135 -38.07 3.95 -33.21
N THR A 136 -38.94 2.96 -33.26
CA THR A 136 -39.64 2.43 -32.10
C THR A 136 -38.66 1.76 -31.15
N GLN A 137 -38.94 1.82 -29.85
CA GLN A 137 -38.09 1.27 -28.78
C GLN A 137 -37.81 -0.23 -28.98
N GLU A 138 -38.72 -0.94 -29.63
CA GLU A 138 -38.62 -2.36 -29.99
C GLU A 138 -37.51 -2.66 -31.00
N GLU A 139 -37.32 -1.81 -32.03
CA GLU A 139 -36.24 -2.00 -33.02
C GLU A 139 -34.86 -1.85 -32.39
N LEU A 140 -34.73 -0.95 -31.42
CA LEU A 140 -33.49 -0.68 -30.68
C LEU A 140 -33.13 -1.86 -29.76
N GLU A 141 -34.12 -2.51 -29.17
CA GLU A 141 -33.94 -3.72 -28.36
C GLU A 141 -33.58 -4.94 -29.21
N GLU A 142 -34.18 -5.08 -30.39
CA GLU A 142 -33.83 -6.15 -31.34
C GLU A 142 -32.41 -5.99 -31.88
N GLU A 143 -31.99 -4.77 -32.22
CA GLU A 143 -30.61 -4.47 -32.61
C GLU A 143 -29.61 -4.83 -31.50
N ARG A 144 -29.95 -4.50 -30.24
CA ARG A 144 -29.11 -4.84 -29.07
C ARG A 144 -29.02 -6.34 -28.83
N ARG A 145 -30.11 -7.09 -29.02
CA ARG A 145 -30.11 -8.57 -28.92
C ARG A 145 -29.31 -9.22 -30.04
N GLN A 146 -29.36 -8.69 -31.26
CA GLN A 146 -28.57 -9.19 -32.38
C GLN A 146 -27.07 -8.91 -32.20
N ALA A 147 -26.71 -7.70 -31.76
CA ALA A 147 -25.32 -7.34 -31.45
C ALA A 147 -24.72 -8.22 -30.33
N PHE A 148 -25.53 -8.58 -29.33
CA PHE A 148 -25.10 -9.48 -28.26
C PHE A 148 -24.84 -10.91 -28.77
N LYS A 149 -25.73 -11.45 -29.61
CA LYS A 149 -25.54 -12.77 -30.24
C LYS A 149 -24.28 -12.83 -31.10
N ALA A 150 -23.99 -11.78 -31.86
CA ALA A 150 -22.77 -11.68 -32.66
C ALA A 150 -21.50 -11.69 -31.80
N ARG A 151 -21.50 -10.95 -30.67
CA ARG A 151 -20.36 -10.96 -29.72
C ARG A 151 -20.13 -12.31 -29.05
N VAL A 152 -21.19 -13.01 -28.69
CA VAL A 152 -21.09 -14.35 -28.07
C VAL A 152 -20.60 -15.38 -29.08
N ALA A 153 -21.05 -15.30 -30.34
CA ALA A 153 -20.56 -16.16 -31.42
C ALA A 153 -19.07 -15.95 -31.70
N ALA A 154 -18.60 -14.69 -31.77
CA ALA A 154 -17.18 -14.38 -31.95
C ALA A 154 -16.30 -14.92 -30.80
N ARG A 155 -16.75 -14.82 -29.55
CA ARG A 155 -16.03 -15.45 -28.41
C ARG A 155 -15.99 -16.97 -28.49
N LYS A 156 -17.01 -17.60 -29.08
CA LYS A 156 -17.09 -19.07 -29.22
C LYS A 156 -16.14 -19.58 -30.31
N THR A 157 -15.90 -18.80 -31.36
CA THR A 157 -14.89 -19.13 -32.39
C THR A 157 -13.45 -18.94 -31.88
N ASP A 158 -13.20 -17.92 -31.07
CA ASP A 158 -11.88 -17.69 -30.46
C ASP A 158 -11.51 -18.79 -29.44
N ALA A 159 -12.49 -19.27 -28.67
CA ALA A 159 -12.28 -20.38 -27.73
C ALA A 159 -11.96 -21.72 -28.40
N GLN A 160 -12.31 -21.89 -29.69
CA GLN A 160 -12.04 -23.11 -30.46
C GLN A 160 -10.69 -23.09 -31.17
N THR A 161 -10.06 -21.91 -31.34
CA THR A 161 -8.74 -21.74 -31.95
C THR A 161 -7.59 -21.57 -30.95
N SER A 162 -7.86 -21.31 -29.67
CA SER A 162 -6.85 -21.22 -28.61
C SER A 162 -6.59 -22.54 -27.86
N GLY A 163 -6.88 -23.68 -28.48
CA GLY A 163 -6.50 -25.01 -28.01
C GLY A 163 -5.07 -25.39 -28.43
N SER A 164 -4.08 -24.56 -28.08
CA SER A 164 -2.66 -24.82 -28.32
C SER A 164 -1.89 -24.54 -27.05
N THR A 165 -1.83 -25.57 -26.20
CA THR A 165 -0.93 -25.62 -25.05
C THR A 165 0.51 -25.46 -25.51
N LEU A 166 1.08 -24.27 -25.33
CA LEU A 166 2.52 -24.05 -25.37
C LEU A 166 3.16 -24.81 -24.20
N LYS A 167 3.59 -26.05 -24.46
CA LYS A 167 4.46 -26.82 -23.57
C LYS A 167 5.84 -26.17 -23.59
N THR A 168 6.06 -25.18 -22.72
CA THR A 168 7.43 -24.83 -22.31
C THR A 168 7.95 -25.98 -21.43
N THR A 169 8.70 -26.89 -22.02
CA THR A 169 9.56 -27.84 -21.31
C THR A 169 10.74 -27.07 -20.72
N ARG A 170 10.51 -26.38 -19.61
CA ARG A 170 11.58 -25.88 -18.75
C ARG A 170 12.06 -27.06 -17.93
N GLN A 171 13.20 -27.64 -18.30
CA GLN A 171 13.85 -28.67 -17.51
C GLN A 171 14.11 -28.10 -16.12
N LEU A 172 13.51 -28.70 -15.09
CA LEU A 172 13.89 -28.42 -13.71
C LEU A 172 15.31 -28.99 -13.50
N PRO A 173 16.24 -28.24 -12.89
CA PRO A 173 17.50 -28.80 -12.45
C PRO A 173 17.23 -29.88 -11.39
N SER A 174 17.74 -31.08 -11.65
CA SER A 174 17.66 -32.24 -10.77
C SER A 174 18.30 -31.94 -9.41
N ILE A 175 17.59 -32.22 -8.32
CA ILE A 175 18.17 -32.27 -6.98
C ILE A 175 19.09 -33.52 -6.95
N PRO A 176 20.39 -33.41 -6.62
CA PRO A 176 21.25 -34.57 -6.48
C PRO A 176 20.79 -35.40 -5.28
N LYS A 177 20.49 -36.68 -5.52
CA LYS A 177 20.38 -37.68 -4.47
C LYS A 177 21.77 -37.98 -3.92
N GLU A 178 21.85 -38.13 -2.60
CA GLU A 178 23.03 -38.57 -1.86
C GLU A 178 23.67 -39.81 -2.51
N GLY A 179 25.00 -39.76 -2.67
CA GLY A 179 25.82 -40.93 -2.95
C GLY A 179 26.30 -41.07 -4.40
N ALA A 180 27.27 -40.24 -4.81
CA ALA A 180 28.23 -40.61 -5.84
C ALA A 180 29.52 -39.79 -5.68
N GLU A 181 30.62 -40.50 -5.48
CA GLU A 181 31.98 -40.01 -5.35
C GLU A 181 32.39 -39.12 -6.53
N VAL A 182 32.91 -37.93 -6.25
CA VAL A 182 33.56 -37.06 -7.23
C VAL A 182 35.01 -36.86 -6.82
N LYS A 183 35.89 -37.34 -7.69
CA LYS A 183 37.33 -37.12 -7.69
C LYS A 183 37.67 -35.63 -7.72
N GLU A 184 38.71 -35.32 -6.95
CA GLU A 184 39.55 -34.12 -6.95
C GLU A 184 39.40 -33.18 -8.16
N SER A 185 38.88 -31.99 -7.88
CA SER A 185 39.31 -30.77 -8.56
C SER A 185 39.65 -29.73 -7.48
N VAL A 186 40.96 -29.60 -7.27
CA VAL A 186 41.64 -28.67 -6.36
C VAL A 186 41.09 -27.26 -6.57
N SER A 187 40.32 -26.78 -5.60
CA SER A 187 39.82 -25.41 -5.53
C SER A 187 40.08 -24.90 -4.12
N LYS A 188 40.98 -23.92 -4.03
CA LYS A 188 41.57 -23.36 -2.80
C LYS A 188 40.55 -23.16 -1.69
N GLU A 189 40.78 -23.86 -0.59
CA GLU A 189 40.00 -23.83 0.64
C GLU A 189 40.29 -22.50 1.37
N GLY A 190 39.25 -21.73 1.75
CA GLY A 190 39.39 -20.73 2.82
C GLY A 190 38.77 -19.33 2.68
N GLU A 191 38.03 -18.98 1.63
CA GLU A 191 37.57 -17.59 1.44
C GLU A 191 36.08 -17.31 1.81
N PHE A 192 35.32 -18.29 2.29
CA PHE A 192 33.89 -18.11 2.56
C PHE A 192 33.49 -18.26 4.04
N CYS A 193 32.66 -17.32 4.53
CA CYS A 193 32.09 -17.40 5.87
C CYS A 193 30.95 -18.45 5.93
N PRO A 194 31.01 -19.46 6.81
CA PRO A 194 30.03 -20.55 6.90
C PRO A 194 28.64 -20.13 7.41
N TYR A 195 28.47 -18.90 7.89
CA TYR A 195 27.19 -18.39 8.39
C TYR A 195 26.44 -17.47 7.42
N CYS A 196 27.14 -16.83 6.50
CA CYS A 196 26.52 -15.83 5.60
C CYS A 196 26.87 -16.01 4.12
N GLY A 197 27.80 -16.93 3.78
CA GLY A 197 28.11 -17.27 2.40
C GLY A 197 28.62 -16.10 1.56
N LYS A 198 29.37 -15.17 2.15
CA LYS A 198 30.01 -14.05 1.44
C LYS A 198 31.53 -14.21 1.46
N ASP A 199 32.17 -13.81 0.36
CA ASP A 199 33.62 -13.76 0.17
C ASP A 199 34.27 -12.81 1.19
N LEU A 200 35.18 -13.34 2.01
CA LEU A 200 36.02 -12.56 2.91
C LEU A 200 37.32 -12.16 2.19
N GLY A 201 37.23 -11.22 1.24
CA GLY A 201 38.41 -10.66 0.55
C GLY A 201 39.29 -9.76 1.42
N PHE A 202 39.10 -9.73 2.75
CA PHE A 202 39.76 -8.78 3.64
C PHE A 202 40.61 -9.50 4.70
N ARG A 203 41.94 -9.38 4.58
CA ARG A 203 42.94 -9.91 5.54
C ARG A 203 42.81 -9.36 6.98
N PHE A 204 42.02 -8.32 7.17
CA PHE A 204 41.84 -7.61 8.44
C PHE A 204 40.37 -7.27 8.67
N CYS A 205 39.93 -7.32 9.93
CA CYS A 205 38.55 -6.98 10.29
C CYS A 205 38.27 -5.47 10.12
N PRO A 206 37.25 -5.06 9.35
CA PRO A 206 36.94 -3.65 9.10
C PRO A 206 36.42 -2.87 10.31
N PHE A 207 36.08 -3.54 11.41
CA PHE A 207 35.58 -2.90 12.64
C PHE A 207 36.63 -2.78 13.74
N CYS A 208 37.67 -3.61 13.74
CA CYS A 208 38.67 -3.63 14.83
C CYS A 208 40.13 -3.74 14.38
N GLY A 209 40.41 -3.87 13.08
CA GLY A 209 41.76 -3.86 12.50
C GLY A 209 42.62 -5.08 12.85
N LYS A 210 42.10 -6.08 13.58
CA LYS A 210 42.83 -7.30 13.92
C LYS A 210 42.91 -8.24 12.71
N PRO A 211 44.06 -8.91 12.48
CA PRO A 211 44.19 -9.90 11.43
C PRO A 211 43.28 -11.10 11.74
N LEU A 212 42.54 -11.56 10.74
CA LEU A 212 41.79 -12.81 10.83
C LEU A 212 42.77 -13.97 10.62
N PRO A 213 42.58 -15.12 11.30
CA PRO A 213 43.46 -16.27 11.11
C PRO A 213 43.27 -16.81 9.70
N HIS A 214 44.17 -16.43 8.82
CA HIS A 214 44.43 -17.12 7.55
C HIS A 214 45.75 -17.86 7.73
N ASP A 215 45.72 -19.18 7.59
CA ASP A 215 46.87 -19.92 7.06
C ASP A 215 46.80 -19.87 5.52
#